data_AF-A0A3Q8W7A8-F1
#
_entry.id   AF-A0A3Q8W7A8-F1
#
_cell.length_a   1.000
_cell.length_b   1.000
_cell.length_c   1.000
_cell.angle_alpha   90.00
_cell.angle_beta   90.00
_cell.angle_gamma   90.00
#
_symmetry.space_group_name_H-M   'P 1'
#
loop_
_entity.id
_entity.type
_entity.pdbx_description
1 polymer ?
#
loop_
_entity_poly.entity_id
_entity_poly.type
_entity_poly.pdbx_seq_one_letter_code
_entity_poly.pdbx_strand_id
1 'polypeptide(L)'
;MNAHRMNAAAGALRMAMQRGAATPEELAYDLEAAQLLQSPESAAQLARLRTAWRSARERASLAGALYFSEQSNHRHTLEQRNAHVAELTRLRDRVAELEETLVDLTEPDVDGAGRTYESYQPNPEPLEDPHDSPLHHEYRIGRELPEVPRG
;
A
#
# COMPACT_ATOMS: atom_id res chain seq x y z
N MET A 1 -54.80 11.79 14.72
CA MET A 1 -53.55 12.54 14.94
C MET A 1 -53.11 12.29 16.38
N ASN A 2 -51.91 11.72 16.62
CA ASN A 2 -51.46 11.34 17.98
C ASN A 2 -50.88 12.57 18.71
N ALA A 3 -51.09 12.69 20.03
CA ALA A 3 -50.65 13.83 20.86
C ALA A 3 -49.16 14.13 20.71
N HIS A 4 -48.33 13.10 20.50
CA HIS A 4 -46.90 13.27 20.22
C HIS A 4 -46.62 14.07 18.94
N ARG A 5 -47.38 13.88 17.86
CA ARG A 5 -47.19 14.63 16.60
C ARG A 5 -47.66 16.08 16.75
N MET A 6 -48.74 16.30 17.50
CA MET A 6 -49.21 17.66 17.80
C MET A 6 -48.18 18.42 18.65
N ASN A 7 -47.58 17.77 19.65
CA ASN A 7 -46.52 18.37 20.47
C ASN A 7 -45.26 18.65 19.64
N ALA A 8 -44.87 17.73 18.74
CA ALA A 8 -43.75 17.94 17.83
C ALA A 8 -44.01 19.11 16.86
N ALA A 9 -45.22 19.22 16.30
CA ALA A 9 -45.62 20.33 15.43
C ALA A 9 -45.64 21.66 16.18
N ALA A 10 -46.19 21.70 17.39
CA ALA A 10 -46.17 22.89 18.24
C ALA A 10 -44.73 23.33 18.58
N GLY A 11 -43.83 22.38 18.85
CA GLY A 11 -42.41 22.64 19.07
C GLY A 11 -41.70 23.18 17.81
N ALA A 12 -41.94 22.56 16.65
CA ALA A 12 -41.37 23.00 15.37
C ALA A 12 -41.85 24.42 14.99
N LEU A 13 -43.15 24.70 15.13
CA LEU A 13 -43.71 26.03 14.93
C LEU A 13 -43.08 27.05 15.88
N ARG A 14 -42.94 26.72 17.17
CA ARG A 14 -42.30 27.61 18.15
C ARG A 14 -40.85 27.91 17.77
N MET A 15 -40.09 26.90 17.35
CA MET A 15 -38.69 27.06 16.93
C MET A 15 -38.56 27.86 15.62
N ALA A 16 -39.49 27.68 14.68
CA ALA A 16 -39.53 28.46 13.45
C ALA A 16 -39.83 29.94 13.73
N MET A 17 -40.84 30.22 14.57
CA MET A 17 -41.17 31.58 15.00
C MET A 17 -40.02 32.26 15.77
N GLN A 18 -39.31 31.52 16.63
CA GLN A 18 -38.12 32.04 17.34
C GLN A 18 -36.96 32.36 16.40
N ARG A 19 -36.83 31.64 15.27
CA ARG A 19 -35.85 31.91 14.21
C ARG A 19 -36.28 33.05 13.28
N GLY A 20 -37.45 33.66 13.50
CA GLY A 20 -37.96 34.75 12.69
C GLY A 20 -38.68 34.31 11.41
N ALA A 21 -39.04 33.02 11.26
CA ALA A 21 -39.93 32.60 10.19
C ALA A 21 -41.29 33.30 10.36
N ALA A 22 -41.58 34.24 9.49
CA ALA A 22 -42.73 35.13 9.62
C ALA A 22 -43.85 34.77 8.64
N THR A 23 -43.53 33.98 7.60
CA THR A 23 -44.48 33.64 6.56
C THR A 23 -45.08 32.24 6.75
N PRO A 24 -46.37 32.05 6.41
CA PRO A 24 -47.00 30.74 6.41
C PRO A 24 -46.25 29.70 5.56
N GLU A 25 -45.62 30.14 4.48
CA GLU A 25 -44.84 29.30 3.56
C GLU A 25 -43.58 28.74 4.24
N GLU A 26 -42.85 29.56 4.99
CA GLU A 26 -41.67 29.11 5.75
C GLU A 26 -42.05 28.13 6.86
N LEU A 27 -43.18 28.36 7.55
CA LEU A 27 -43.69 27.46 8.57
C LEU A 27 -44.13 26.11 7.97
N ALA A 28 -44.78 26.13 6.80
CA ALA A 28 -45.16 24.93 6.08
C ALA A 28 -43.93 24.14 5.63
N TYR A 29 -42.90 24.83 5.14
CA TYR A 29 -41.62 24.22 4.78
C TYR A 29 -40.95 23.51 5.97
N ASP A 30 -40.87 24.18 7.12
CA ASP A 30 -40.27 23.61 8.33
C ASP A 30 -41.04 22.38 8.85
N LEU A 31 -42.38 22.43 8.80
CA LEU A 31 -43.24 21.29 9.16
C LEU A 31 -43.13 20.12 8.17
N GLU A 32 -43.00 20.40 6.87
CA GLU A 32 -42.76 19.38 5.84
C GLU A 32 -41.36 18.77 5.98
N ALA A 33 -40.34 19.57 6.26
CA ALA A 33 -38.98 19.11 6.53
C ALA A 33 -38.91 18.19 7.77
N ALA A 34 -39.71 18.51 8.79
CA ALA A 34 -39.94 17.68 9.96
C ALA A 34 -40.86 16.47 9.71
N GLN A 35 -41.40 16.32 8.48
CA GLN A 35 -42.31 15.26 8.06
C GLN A 35 -43.62 15.21 8.87
N LEU A 36 -44.06 16.36 9.39
CA LEU A 36 -45.23 16.46 10.25
C LEU A 36 -46.54 16.63 9.48
N LEU A 37 -46.47 17.05 8.21
CA LEU A 37 -47.63 17.18 7.33
C LEU A 37 -47.97 15.88 6.58
N GLN A 38 -47.04 14.91 6.53
CA GLN A 38 -47.26 13.62 5.83
C GLN A 38 -47.94 12.56 6.72
N SER A 39 -48.48 11.51 6.09
CA SER A 39 -48.87 10.30 6.82
C SER A 39 -47.63 9.63 7.46
N PRO A 40 -47.78 8.95 8.61
CA PRO A 40 -46.64 8.28 9.25
C PRO A 40 -46.03 7.20 8.34
N GLU A 41 -46.82 6.57 7.48
CA GLU A 41 -46.36 5.58 6.50
C GLU A 41 -45.46 6.23 5.44
N SER A 42 -45.86 7.37 4.87
CA SER A 42 -45.05 8.10 3.89
C SER A 42 -43.75 8.63 4.50
N ALA A 43 -43.82 9.18 5.73
CA ALA A 43 -42.63 9.63 6.45
C ALA A 43 -41.63 8.48 6.70
N ALA A 44 -42.14 7.31 7.13
CA ALA A 44 -41.31 6.12 7.35
C ALA A 44 -40.68 5.59 6.05
N GLN A 45 -41.42 5.58 4.94
CA GLN A 45 -40.88 5.19 3.63
C GLN A 45 -39.76 6.15 3.19
N LEU A 46 -39.97 7.46 3.31
CA LEU A 46 -38.99 8.46 2.93
C LEU A 46 -37.74 8.40 3.83
N ALA A 47 -37.89 8.11 5.12
CA ALA A 47 -36.78 7.84 6.02
C ALA A 47 -35.97 6.62 5.59
N ARG A 48 -36.63 5.50 5.24
CA ARG A 48 -35.96 4.29 4.72
C ARG A 48 -35.19 4.57 3.43
N LEU A 49 -35.80 5.30 2.49
CA LEU A 49 -35.14 5.67 1.23
C LEU A 49 -33.92 6.56 1.46
N ARG A 50 -34.01 7.54 2.36
CA ARG A 50 -32.87 8.40 2.72
C ARG A 50 -31.73 7.58 3.31
N THR A 51 -32.02 6.65 4.22
CA THR A 51 -30.99 5.76 4.79
C THR A 51 -30.37 4.88 3.70
N ALA A 52 -31.18 4.25 2.85
CA ALA A 52 -30.70 3.41 1.77
C ALA A 52 -29.80 4.19 0.79
N TRP A 53 -30.17 5.43 0.47
CA TRP A 53 -29.39 6.29 -0.41
C TRP A 53 -28.05 6.70 0.21
N ARG A 54 -28.04 7.06 1.50
CA ARG A 54 -26.79 7.35 2.23
C ARG A 54 -25.85 6.14 2.21
N SER A 55 -26.35 4.95 2.55
CA SER A 55 -25.54 3.74 2.54
C SER A 55 -25.05 3.39 1.14
N ALA A 56 -25.86 3.58 0.10
CA ALA A 56 -25.43 3.38 -1.28
C ALA A 56 -24.33 4.37 -1.69
N ARG A 57 -24.46 5.63 -1.30
CA ARG A 57 -23.46 6.67 -1.55
C ARG A 57 -22.15 6.38 -0.83
N GLU A 58 -22.20 5.97 0.43
CA GLU A 58 -21.02 5.57 1.22
C GLU A 58 -20.31 4.38 0.55
N ARG A 59 -21.04 3.35 0.14
CA ARG A 59 -20.47 2.21 -0.60
C ARG A 59 -19.82 2.64 -1.91
N ALA A 60 -20.46 3.51 -2.68
CA ALA A 60 -19.90 4.03 -3.93
C ALA A 60 -18.61 4.83 -3.67
N SER A 61 -18.58 5.63 -2.60
CA SER A 61 -17.39 6.38 -2.21
C SER A 61 -16.23 5.47 -1.84
N LEU A 62 -16.49 4.42 -1.05
CA LEU A 62 -15.49 3.43 -0.67
C LEU A 62 -14.98 2.65 -1.88
N ALA A 63 -15.87 2.22 -2.76
CA ALA A 63 -15.50 1.53 -4.00
C ALA A 63 -14.61 2.42 -4.89
N GLY A 64 -14.95 3.70 -5.02
CA GLY A 64 -14.11 4.67 -5.73
C GLY A 64 -12.72 4.79 -5.12
N ALA A 65 -12.62 4.94 -3.80
CA ALA A 65 -11.34 5.06 -3.10
C ALA A 65 -10.46 3.82 -3.27
N LEU A 66 -11.04 2.62 -3.18
CA LEU A 66 -10.32 1.36 -3.41
C LEU A 66 -9.83 1.25 -4.86
N TYR A 67 -10.68 1.56 -5.83
CA TYR A 67 -10.30 1.55 -7.24
C TYR A 67 -9.12 2.49 -7.54
N PHE A 68 -9.13 3.70 -7.00
CA PHE A 68 -8.03 4.64 -7.18
C PHE A 68 -6.74 4.18 -6.50
N SER A 69 -6.82 3.53 -5.34
CA SER A 69 -5.63 3.00 -4.67
C SER A 69 -5.03 1.83 -5.46
N GLU A 70 -5.86 0.92 -5.96
CA GLU A 70 -5.42 -0.21 -6.81
C GLU A 70 -4.76 0.27 -8.11
N GLN A 71 -5.37 1.25 -8.78
CA GLN A 71 -4.79 1.91 -9.96
C GLN A 71 -3.42 2.51 -9.67
N SER A 72 -3.30 3.23 -8.55
CA SER A 72 -2.04 3.88 -8.15
C SER A 72 -0.95 2.85 -7.85
N ASN A 73 -1.30 1.78 -7.13
CA ASN A 73 -0.38 0.68 -6.80
C ASN A 73 0.06 -0.07 -8.06
N HIS A 74 -0.87 -0.35 -8.98
CA HIS A 74 -0.56 -1.00 -10.24
C HIS A 74 0.41 -0.16 -11.07
N ARG A 75 0.13 1.14 -11.20
CA ARG A 75 1.01 2.08 -11.92
C ARG A 75 2.40 2.13 -11.29
N HIS A 76 2.48 2.25 -9.97
CA HIS A 76 3.75 2.26 -9.26
C HIS A 76 4.56 0.97 -9.48
N THR A 77 3.88 -0.18 -9.47
CA THR A 77 4.51 -1.49 -9.70
C THR A 77 5.06 -1.58 -11.13
N LEU A 78 4.33 -1.07 -12.13
CA LEU A 78 4.82 -1.01 -13.51
C LEU A 78 6.02 -0.07 -13.65
N GLU A 79 5.99 1.10 -13.01
CA GLU A 79 7.11 2.04 -12.98
C GLU A 79 8.37 1.40 -12.38
N GLN A 80 8.25 0.69 -11.25
CA GLN A 80 9.36 -0.05 -10.64
C GLN A 80 9.91 -1.13 -11.58
N ARG A 81 9.04 -1.93 -12.19
CA ARG A 81 9.47 -2.97 -13.15
C ARG A 81 10.20 -2.37 -14.34
N ASN A 82 9.70 -1.27 -14.90
CA ASN A 82 10.35 -0.59 -16.02
C ASN A 82 11.71 -0.02 -15.63
N ALA A 83 11.84 0.53 -14.41
CA ALA A 83 13.12 1.01 -13.88
C ALA A 83 14.13 -0.14 -13.74
N HIS A 84 13.73 -1.28 -13.17
CA HIS A 84 14.60 -2.45 -13.07
C HIS A 84 15.03 -2.99 -14.42
N VAL A 85 14.13 -3.04 -15.41
CA VAL A 85 14.48 -3.46 -16.77
C VAL A 85 15.51 -2.51 -17.38
N ALA A 86 15.32 -1.20 -17.23
CA ALA A 86 16.28 -0.21 -17.72
C ALA A 86 17.66 -0.35 -17.05
N GLU A 87 17.69 -0.60 -15.74
CA GLU A 87 18.92 -0.86 -15.00
C GLU A 87 19.62 -2.15 -15.47
N LEU A 88 18.87 -3.24 -15.65
CA LEU A 88 19.43 -4.50 -16.15
C LEU A 88 20.00 -4.35 -17.57
N THR A 89 19.34 -3.59 -18.44
CA THR A 89 19.88 -3.28 -19.77
C THR A 89 21.19 -2.51 -19.65
N ARG A 90 21.22 -1.45 -18.83
CA ARG A 90 22.44 -0.66 -18.59
C ARG A 90 23.59 -1.52 -18.04
N LEU A 91 23.30 -2.41 -17.10
CA LEU A 91 24.31 -3.32 -16.54
C LEU A 91 24.83 -4.30 -17.59
N ARG A 92 23.95 -4.84 -18.44
CA ARG A 92 24.35 -5.70 -19.57
C ARG A 92 25.26 -4.97 -20.55
N ASP A 93 24.89 -3.75 -20.93
CA ASP A 93 25.72 -2.93 -21.82
C ASP A 93 27.10 -2.66 -21.21
N ARG A 94 27.15 -2.37 -19.89
CA ARG A 94 28.42 -2.16 -19.18
C ARG A 94 29.26 -3.43 -19.10
N VAL A 95 28.64 -4.60 -18.90
CA VAL A 95 29.36 -5.88 -18.91
C VAL A 95 29.93 -6.13 -20.30
N ALA A 96 29.17 -5.90 -21.37
CA ALA A 96 29.66 -6.05 -22.75
C ALA A 96 30.86 -5.13 -23.04
N GLU A 97 30.82 -3.87 -22.61
CA GLU A 97 31.94 -2.93 -22.73
C GLU A 97 33.20 -3.40 -21.97
N LEU A 98 33.01 -3.93 -20.74
CA LEU A 98 34.10 -4.46 -19.93
C LEU A 98 34.68 -5.75 -20.53
N GLU A 99 33.84 -6.62 -21.08
CA GLU A 99 34.27 -7.85 -21.77
C GLU A 99 35.09 -7.50 -23.03
N GLU A 100 34.67 -6.52 -23.82
CA GLU A 100 35.43 -6.01 -24.96
C GLU A 100 36.80 -5.44 -24.53
N THR A 101 36.81 -4.60 -23.48
CA THR A 101 38.04 -4.03 -22.92
C THR A 101 39.00 -5.13 -22.42
N LEU A 102 38.46 -6.18 -21.80
CA LEU A 102 39.27 -7.30 -21.32
C LEU A 102 39.88 -8.06 -22.50
N VAL A 103 39.12 -8.35 -23.56
CA VAL A 103 39.66 -9.01 -24.75
C VAL A 103 40.87 -8.26 -25.31
N ASP A 104 40.80 -6.94 -25.43
CA ASP A 104 41.91 -6.10 -25.91
C ASP A 104 43.13 -6.11 -24.96
N LEU A 105 42.90 -6.21 -23.65
CA LEU A 105 43.96 -6.30 -22.63
C LEU A 105 44.54 -7.72 -22.47
N THR A 106 43.89 -8.73 -23.04
CA THR A 106 44.35 -10.12 -23.02
C THR A 106 45.06 -10.52 -24.32
N GLU A 107 45.57 -9.56 -25.10
CA GLU A 107 46.68 -9.88 -25.99
C GLU A 107 47.79 -10.53 -25.14
N PRO A 108 48.27 -11.74 -25.50
CA PRO A 108 49.33 -12.34 -24.73
C PRO A 108 50.50 -11.36 -24.76
N ASP A 109 50.94 -10.91 -23.58
CA ASP A 109 52.26 -10.32 -23.38
C ASP A 109 53.24 -11.45 -23.68
N VAL A 110 53.46 -11.67 -24.98
CA VAL A 110 54.57 -12.41 -25.48
C VAL A 110 55.75 -11.59 -25.03
N ASP A 111 56.58 -12.18 -24.17
CA ASP A 111 57.96 -11.76 -24.11
C ASP A 111 58.47 -11.62 -25.56
N GLY A 112 59.44 -10.75 -25.82
CA GLY A 112 60.02 -10.62 -27.18
C GLY A 112 60.57 -11.92 -27.79
N ALA A 113 60.35 -13.08 -27.16
CA ALA A 113 60.63 -14.44 -27.58
C ALA A 113 59.38 -15.29 -27.92
N GLY A 114 58.15 -14.75 -27.85
CA GLY A 114 56.94 -15.42 -28.35
C GLY A 114 56.38 -16.53 -27.46
N ARG A 115 56.61 -16.52 -26.13
CA ARG A 115 56.08 -17.54 -25.21
C ARG A 115 54.77 -17.08 -24.58
N THR A 116 53.73 -17.93 -24.64
CA THR A 116 52.47 -17.73 -23.91
C THR A 116 52.58 -18.26 -22.48
N TYR A 117 51.80 -17.70 -21.54
CA TYR A 117 51.75 -18.05 -20.11
C TYR A 117 51.29 -19.49 -19.78
N GLU A 118 51.17 -20.40 -20.75
CA GLU A 118 50.72 -21.79 -20.56
C GLU A 118 51.75 -22.72 -19.89
N SER A 119 52.89 -22.21 -19.40
CA SER A 119 53.91 -23.04 -18.74
C SER A 119 54.04 -22.87 -17.22
N TYR A 120 53.15 -22.11 -16.57
CA TYR A 120 53.09 -22.14 -15.10
C TYR A 120 52.22 -23.31 -14.64
N GLN A 121 52.84 -24.46 -14.38
CA GLN A 121 52.25 -25.50 -13.54
C GLN A 121 52.53 -25.13 -12.08
N PRO A 122 51.54 -24.63 -11.30
CA PRO A 122 51.72 -24.51 -9.87
C PRO A 122 51.92 -25.92 -9.31
N ASN A 123 53.01 -26.10 -8.57
CA ASN A 123 53.29 -27.31 -7.80
C ASN A 123 52.04 -27.62 -6.96
N PRO A 124 51.48 -28.86 -6.98
CA PRO A 124 50.31 -29.17 -6.17
C PRO A 124 50.72 -29.17 -4.70
N GLU A 125 50.61 -28.02 -4.04
CA GLU A 125 50.59 -27.99 -2.59
C GLU A 125 49.40 -28.85 -2.12
N PRO A 126 49.57 -29.61 -1.03
CA PRO A 126 48.49 -30.44 -0.51
C PRO A 126 47.28 -29.55 -0.24
N LEU A 127 46.14 -29.95 -0.80
CA LEU A 127 44.84 -29.31 -0.64
C LEU A 127 44.57 -29.12 0.87
N GLU A 128 44.73 -27.90 1.40
CA GLU A 128 44.30 -27.60 2.76
C GLU A 128 42.80 -27.84 2.84
N ASP A 129 42.38 -28.68 3.79
CA ASP A 129 40.97 -28.95 4.04
C ASP A 129 40.28 -27.60 4.34
N PRO A 130 39.28 -27.17 3.55
CA PRO A 130 38.58 -25.91 3.80
C PRO A 130 37.93 -25.85 5.19
N HIS A 131 37.86 -26.96 5.93
CA HIS A 131 37.38 -27.05 7.31
C HIS A 131 38.43 -26.79 8.39
N ASP A 132 39.73 -26.68 8.06
CA ASP A 132 40.81 -26.41 9.03
C ASP A 132 41.06 -24.91 9.29
N SER A 133 40.22 -24.03 8.74
CA SER A 133 40.23 -22.62 9.12
C SER A 133 39.82 -22.46 10.60
N PRO A 134 40.56 -21.69 11.43
CA PRO A 134 40.28 -21.50 12.86
C PRO A 134 38.95 -20.76 13.13
N LEU A 135 38.19 -20.40 12.09
CA LEU A 135 36.85 -19.83 12.17
C LEU A 135 35.73 -20.88 12.05
N HIS A 136 36.05 -22.15 11.76
CA HIS A 136 35.09 -23.26 11.74
C HIS A 136 34.99 -23.98 13.09
N HIS A 137 34.95 -23.22 14.18
CA HIS A 137 34.43 -23.77 15.43
C HIS A 137 32.96 -24.10 15.24
N GLU A 138 32.60 -25.38 15.39
CA GLU A 138 31.23 -25.84 15.48
C GLU A 138 30.47 -24.97 16.48
N TYR A 139 29.50 -24.19 15.99
CA TYR A 139 28.48 -23.63 16.86
C TYR A 139 27.64 -24.79 17.40
N ARG A 140 28.06 -25.32 18.55
CA ARG A 140 27.21 -26.17 19.39
C ARG A 140 26.15 -25.27 20.02
N ILE A 141 25.10 -24.95 19.26
CA ILE A 141 23.91 -24.28 19.79
C ILE A 141 23.21 -25.27 20.72
N GLY A 142 23.39 -25.09 22.03
CA GLY A 142 22.64 -25.85 23.01
C GLY A 142 23.21 -25.79 24.42
N ARG A 143 22.53 -25.00 25.26
CA ARG A 143 22.69 -24.83 26.72
C ARG A 143 23.72 -23.80 27.15
N GLU A 144 23.35 -22.53 27.11
CA GLU A 144 23.40 -21.62 28.27
C GLU A 144 22.34 -20.53 28.04
N LEU A 145 21.14 -20.73 28.58
CA LEU A 145 20.21 -19.62 28.83
C LEU A 145 20.60 -19.03 30.19
N PRO A 146 20.68 -17.71 30.36
CA PRO A 146 20.87 -17.13 31.68
C PRO A 146 19.68 -17.48 32.57
N GLU A 147 19.96 -18.03 33.76
CA GLU A 147 18.92 -18.32 34.75
C GLU A 147 18.22 -17.02 35.16
N VAL A 148 16.90 -16.98 34.99
CA VAL A 148 16.05 -15.91 35.50
C VAL A 148 15.84 -16.17 37.00
N PRO A 149 16.31 -15.31 37.93
CA PRO A 149 16.05 -15.52 39.34
C PRO A 149 14.56 -15.35 39.61
N ARG A 150 13.93 -16.40 40.13
CA ARG A 150 12.57 -16.31 40.69
C ARG A 150 12.69 -15.77 42.11
N GLY A 151 12.37 -14.48 42.26
CA GLY A 151 11.96 -13.84 43.51
C GLY A 151 10.47 -13.58 43.47
#